data_AF-A0A562ZIE6-F1
#
_entry.id   AF-A0A562ZIE6-F1
#
_cell.length_a   1.000
_cell.length_b   1.000
_cell.length_c   1.000
_cell.angle_alpha   90.00
_cell.angle_beta   90.00
_cell.angle_gamma   90.00
#
_symmetry.space_group_name_H-M   'P 1'
#
loop_
_entity.id
_entity.type
_entity.pdbx_description
1 polymer ?
#
loop_
_entity_poly.entity_id
_entity_poly.type
_entity_poly.pdbx_seq_one_letter_code
_entity_poly.pdbx_strand_id
1 'polypeptide(L)'
;MADERMPENMVAWMNKKGWGQHHDQWHFERRWDVWHARAALPNAPAWIAQMIQEAKDKGWQRAQTQEGEAGNGEDFLYMHRAMIALLLDEFPEHLHFLRGWHAVPQDPADGEDAVPADLPGDPPNPAKGVFNADMAAGLAKLESHPPAFDGDDGFGLFLQTRMRPVPGNPLAVSADLQTGAHNYLHNRWSDNASPINIGDPTVNIFNTRFWKLHGWIDFRWWRFRRASGLDDAAAAYQNKLAFYKTMMGQDHHHHHFEAVMKINAKKPATRNVFQFDGP
;
A
#
# COMPACT_ATOMS: atom_id res chain seq x y z
N MET A 1 -5.59 12.83 16.24
CA MET A 1 -5.50 11.75 17.25
C MET A 1 -4.28 10.92 16.92
N ALA A 2 -3.61 10.33 17.90
CA ALA A 2 -2.53 9.39 17.60
C ALA A 2 -3.10 8.22 16.78
N ASP A 3 -2.35 7.75 15.78
CA ASP A 3 -2.74 6.56 15.02
C ASP A 3 -2.97 5.38 15.97
N GLU A 4 -4.05 4.65 15.73
CA GLU A 4 -4.35 3.43 16.47
C GLU A 4 -3.45 2.30 15.96
N ARG A 5 -2.84 1.58 16.90
CA ARG A 5 -1.91 0.50 16.61
C ARG A 5 -2.61 -0.85 16.66
N MET A 6 -2.16 -1.79 15.83
CA MET A 6 -2.60 -3.19 15.89
C MET A 6 -2.32 -3.82 17.27
N PRO A 7 -3.08 -4.85 17.68
CA PRO A 7 -2.83 -5.59 18.92
C PRO A 7 -1.38 -6.05 19.06
N GLU A 8 -0.80 -5.93 20.25
CA GLU A 8 0.64 -6.17 20.47
C GLU A 8 1.06 -7.62 20.16
N ASN A 9 0.18 -8.61 20.30
CA ASN A 9 0.47 -9.98 19.89
C ASN A 9 0.65 -10.09 18.36
N MET A 10 -0.19 -9.42 17.58
CA MET A 10 -0.07 -9.35 16.12
C MET A 10 1.17 -8.58 15.70
N VAL A 11 1.45 -7.44 16.35
CA VAL A 11 2.67 -6.65 16.15
C VAL A 11 3.92 -7.49 16.39
N ALA A 12 3.99 -8.20 17.52
CA ALA A 12 5.12 -9.04 17.86
C ALA A 12 5.33 -10.16 16.82
N TRP A 13 4.25 -10.76 16.33
CA TRP A 13 4.30 -11.79 15.29
C TRP A 13 4.78 -11.23 13.94
N MET A 14 4.24 -10.08 13.49
CA MET A 14 4.69 -9.40 12.27
C MET A 14 6.17 -9.00 12.36
N ASN A 15 6.63 -8.57 13.54
CA ASN A 15 8.03 -8.26 13.78
C ASN A 15 8.93 -9.48 13.73
N LYS A 16 8.51 -10.60 14.33
CA LYS A 16 9.23 -11.87 14.26
C LYS A 16 9.42 -12.34 12.82
N LYS A 17 8.41 -12.11 11.97
CA LYS A 17 8.42 -12.42 10.53
C LYS A 17 9.19 -11.38 9.69
N GLY A 18 9.62 -10.26 10.26
CA GLY A 18 10.31 -9.20 9.52
C GLY A 18 9.43 -8.45 8.51
N TRP A 19 8.10 -8.47 8.69
CA TRP A 19 7.15 -7.98 7.68
C TRP A 19 7.35 -6.53 7.30
N GLY A 20 7.72 -5.63 8.22
CA GLY A 20 7.93 -4.22 7.88
C GLY A 20 9.00 -4.03 6.81
N GLN A 21 10.15 -4.72 6.93
CA GLN A 21 11.21 -4.64 5.90
C GLN A 21 10.82 -5.35 4.61
N HIS A 22 10.15 -6.51 4.72
CA HIS A 22 9.73 -7.27 3.54
C HIS A 22 8.67 -6.51 2.72
N HIS A 23 7.73 -5.85 3.40
CA HIS A 23 6.70 -5.02 2.78
C HIS A 23 7.31 -3.80 2.08
N ASP A 24 8.24 -3.11 2.74
CA ASP A 24 9.00 -2.00 2.14
C ASP A 24 9.81 -2.46 0.93
N GLN A 25 10.50 -3.60 1.03
CA GLN A 25 11.23 -4.19 -0.10
C GLN A 25 10.29 -4.44 -1.28
N TRP A 26 9.17 -5.14 -1.06
CA TRP A 26 8.23 -5.50 -2.12
C TRP A 26 7.73 -4.26 -2.88
N HIS A 27 7.36 -3.21 -2.16
CA HIS A 27 6.93 -1.95 -2.78
C HIS A 27 8.08 -1.23 -3.48
N PHE A 28 9.26 -1.18 -2.87
CA PHE A 28 10.41 -0.48 -3.42
C PHE A 28 10.88 -1.11 -4.74
N GLU A 29 11.05 -2.43 -4.77
CA GLU A 29 11.57 -3.17 -5.93
C GLU A 29 10.66 -3.06 -7.16
N ARG A 30 9.35 -2.90 -6.94
CA ARG A 30 8.35 -2.66 -7.99
C ARG A 30 8.27 -1.20 -8.43
N ARG A 31 8.78 -0.27 -7.62
CA ARG A 31 8.93 1.15 -7.97
C ARG A 31 10.35 1.49 -8.38
N TRP A 32 11.19 0.50 -8.62
CA TRP A 32 12.62 0.69 -8.89
C TRP A 32 12.87 1.68 -10.02
N ASP A 33 12.21 1.50 -11.15
CA ASP A 33 12.39 2.35 -12.33
C ASP A 33 11.85 3.76 -12.10
N VAL A 34 10.74 3.88 -11.37
CA VAL A 34 10.15 5.17 -10.97
C VAL A 34 11.10 5.95 -10.07
N TRP A 35 11.70 5.29 -9.08
CA TRP A 35 12.64 5.95 -8.18
C TRP A 35 13.87 6.46 -8.93
N HIS A 36 14.44 5.64 -9.83
CA HIS A 36 15.59 6.05 -10.63
C HIS A 36 15.24 7.18 -11.60
N ALA A 37 14.07 7.14 -12.24
CA ALA A 37 13.60 8.22 -13.10
C ALA A 37 13.35 9.52 -12.33
N ARG A 38 12.76 9.45 -11.13
CA ARG A 38 12.57 10.61 -10.25
C ARG A 38 13.90 11.20 -9.79
N ALA A 39 14.86 10.37 -9.41
CA ALA A 39 16.19 10.81 -9.00
C ALA A 39 16.95 11.53 -10.13
N ALA A 40 16.63 11.24 -11.40
CA ALA A 40 17.20 11.88 -12.56
C ALA A 40 16.54 13.22 -12.94
N LEU A 41 15.42 13.59 -12.32
CA LEU A 41 14.75 14.87 -12.59
C LEU A 41 15.58 16.05 -12.05
N PRO A 42 15.55 17.21 -12.72
CA PRO A 42 16.07 18.44 -12.15
C PRO A 42 15.41 18.74 -10.81
N ASN A 43 16.21 19.09 -9.80
CA ASN A 43 15.74 19.38 -8.43
C ASN A 43 15.08 18.20 -7.69
N ALA A 44 15.38 16.96 -8.10
CA ALA A 44 14.97 15.79 -7.33
C ALA A 44 15.45 15.94 -5.87
N PRO A 45 14.58 15.72 -4.86
CA PRO A 45 15.00 15.76 -3.47
C PRO A 45 16.12 14.77 -3.18
N ALA A 46 17.16 15.22 -2.46
CA ALA A 46 18.35 14.40 -2.17
C ALA A 46 18.00 13.08 -1.45
N TRP A 47 16.91 13.04 -0.70
CA TRP A 47 16.45 11.84 0.00
C TRP A 47 16.07 10.70 -0.95
N ILE A 48 15.67 10.98 -2.21
CA ILE A 48 15.34 9.91 -3.18
C ILE A 48 16.61 9.12 -3.52
N ALA A 49 17.73 9.82 -3.76
CA ALA A 49 19.02 9.18 -4.03
C ALA A 49 19.52 8.39 -2.80
N GLN A 50 19.34 8.92 -1.59
CA GLN A 50 19.67 8.21 -0.35
C GLN A 50 18.84 6.92 -0.20
N MET A 51 17.54 6.99 -0.44
CA MET A 51 16.65 5.81 -0.39
C MET A 51 17.05 4.73 -1.41
N ILE A 52 17.46 5.12 -2.63
CA ILE A 52 17.98 4.18 -3.63
C ILE A 52 19.28 3.53 -3.16
N GLN A 53 20.18 4.31 -2.54
CA GLN A 53 21.42 3.75 -2.00
C GLN A 53 21.15 2.79 -0.84
N GLU A 54 20.25 3.13 0.08
CA GLU A 54 19.83 2.24 1.18
C GLU A 54 19.26 0.91 0.64
N ALA A 55 18.44 0.96 -0.41
CA ALA A 55 17.91 -0.24 -1.05
C ALA A 55 19.03 -1.12 -1.64
N LYS A 56 20.03 -0.51 -2.30
CA LYS A 56 21.21 -1.23 -2.82
C LYS A 56 22.05 -1.84 -1.70
N ASP A 57 22.24 -1.12 -0.59
CA ASP A 57 23.00 -1.61 0.57
C ASP A 57 22.30 -2.80 1.25
N LYS A 58 20.96 -2.84 1.19
CA LYS A 58 20.14 -4.00 1.61
C LYS A 58 20.10 -5.14 0.58
N GLY A 59 20.71 -4.95 -0.59
CA GLY A 59 20.70 -5.95 -1.67
C GLY A 59 19.37 -6.06 -2.42
N TRP A 60 18.48 -5.07 -2.30
CA TRP A 60 17.22 -5.03 -3.03
C TRP A 60 17.46 -4.81 -4.52
N GLN A 61 16.57 -5.35 -5.35
CA GLN A 61 16.76 -5.40 -6.80
C GLN A 61 15.49 -4.99 -7.54
N ARG A 62 15.64 -4.56 -8.79
CA ARG A 62 14.49 -4.30 -9.67
C ARG A 62 13.64 -5.57 -9.81
N ALA A 63 12.36 -5.50 -9.44
CA ALA A 63 11.41 -6.58 -9.70
C ALA A 63 11.18 -6.76 -11.21
N GLN A 64 10.85 -7.98 -11.64
CA GLN A 64 10.56 -8.26 -13.05
C GLN A 64 9.41 -7.38 -13.58
N THR A 65 8.32 -7.31 -12.82
CA THR A 65 7.14 -6.47 -13.10
C THR A 65 7.16 -5.23 -12.21
N GLN A 66 7.15 -4.05 -12.82
CA GLN A 66 7.09 -2.76 -12.13
C GLN A 66 5.64 -2.34 -11.84
N GLU A 67 5.48 -1.42 -10.88
CA GLU A 67 4.18 -0.91 -10.49
C GLU A 67 3.51 -0.16 -11.64
N GLY A 68 2.26 -0.53 -11.94
CA GLY A 68 1.52 0.03 -13.08
C GLY A 68 1.69 -0.73 -14.40
N GLU A 69 2.60 -1.70 -14.49
CA GLU A 69 2.71 -2.61 -15.64
C GLU A 69 1.62 -3.68 -15.62
N ALA A 70 1.35 -4.28 -16.78
CA ALA A 70 0.45 -5.43 -16.89
C ALA A 70 0.89 -6.58 -15.96
N GLY A 71 -0.05 -7.16 -15.24
CA GLY A 71 0.16 -8.19 -14.22
C GLY A 71 0.46 -7.66 -12.82
N ASN A 72 0.82 -6.37 -12.68
CA ASN A 72 1.13 -5.81 -11.36
C ASN A 72 -0.10 -5.66 -10.47
N GLY A 73 -1.28 -5.39 -11.05
CA GLY A 73 -2.52 -5.25 -10.30
C GLY A 73 -2.88 -6.54 -9.57
N GLU A 74 -2.65 -7.70 -10.21
CA GLU A 74 -2.80 -8.98 -9.52
C GLU A 74 -1.78 -9.12 -8.39
N ASP A 75 -0.49 -8.88 -8.67
CA ASP A 75 0.56 -9.01 -7.66
C ASP A 75 0.26 -8.18 -6.40
N PHE A 76 -0.27 -6.98 -6.58
CA PHE A 76 -0.79 -6.14 -5.51
C PHE A 76 -1.92 -6.81 -4.73
N LEU A 77 -2.95 -7.29 -5.41
CA LEU A 77 -4.12 -7.90 -4.76
C LEU A 77 -3.74 -9.18 -3.99
N TYR A 78 -2.96 -10.08 -4.59
CA TYR A 78 -2.59 -11.33 -3.96
C TYR A 78 -1.61 -11.16 -2.81
N MET A 79 -0.65 -10.23 -2.89
CA MET A 79 0.29 -9.96 -1.79
C MET A 79 -0.46 -9.51 -0.53
N HIS A 80 -1.35 -8.53 -0.66
CA HIS A 80 -2.13 -8.02 0.48
C HIS A 80 -3.16 -9.03 0.99
N ARG A 81 -3.83 -9.80 0.11
CA ARG A 81 -4.71 -10.90 0.53
C ARG A 81 -3.94 -11.98 1.29
N ALA A 82 -2.72 -12.31 0.87
CA ALA A 82 -1.89 -13.27 1.57
C ALA A 82 -1.53 -12.79 2.99
N MET A 83 -1.21 -11.51 3.17
CA MET A 83 -0.95 -10.93 4.50
C MET A 83 -2.19 -11.03 5.40
N ILE A 84 -3.37 -10.63 4.91
CA ILE A 84 -4.63 -10.73 5.65
C ILE A 84 -4.90 -12.19 6.04
N ALA A 85 -4.77 -13.12 5.08
CA ALA A 85 -5.05 -14.53 5.31
C ALA A 85 -4.09 -15.14 6.35
N LEU A 86 -2.80 -14.80 6.32
CA LEU A 86 -1.84 -15.28 7.32
C LEU A 86 -2.16 -14.75 8.72
N LEU A 87 -2.61 -13.49 8.84
CA LEU A 87 -3.04 -12.94 10.13
C LEU A 87 -4.33 -13.58 10.63
N LEU A 88 -5.28 -13.90 9.75
CA LEU A 88 -6.50 -14.61 10.12
C LEU A 88 -6.24 -16.07 10.51
N ASP A 89 -5.28 -16.72 9.86
CA ASP A 89 -4.85 -18.08 10.19
C ASP A 89 -4.24 -18.12 11.61
N GLU A 90 -3.46 -17.10 12.00
CA GLU A 90 -2.81 -17.01 13.32
C GLU A 90 -3.70 -16.39 14.42
N PHE A 91 -4.50 -15.38 14.07
CA PHE A 91 -5.28 -14.55 15.00
C PHE A 91 -6.75 -14.44 14.57
N PRO A 92 -7.50 -15.54 14.49
CA PRO A 92 -8.88 -15.53 14.00
C PRO A 92 -9.81 -14.64 14.83
N GLU A 93 -9.52 -14.42 16.12
CA GLU A 93 -10.28 -13.53 17.01
C GLU A 93 -10.19 -12.04 16.62
N HIS A 94 -9.14 -11.67 15.87
CA HIS A 94 -8.85 -10.30 15.46
C HIS A 94 -9.45 -9.93 14.09
N LEU A 95 -10.38 -10.74 13.55
CA LEU A 95 -11.08 -10.46 12.28
C LEU A 95 -11.65 -9.03 12.22
N HIS A 96 -12.09 -8.47 13.35
CA HIS A 96 -12.66 -7.12 13.39
C HIS A 96 -11.67 -6.00 13.01
N PHE A 97 -10.35 -6.22 13.16
CA PHE A 97 -9.30 -5.31 12.67
C PHE A 97 -9.03 -5.47 11.16
N LEU A 98 -9.31 -6.66 10.61
CA LEU A 98 -8.91 -7.04 9.24
C LEU A 98 -10.07 -7.00 8.23
N ARG A 99 -11.32 -6.95 8.70
CA ARG A 99 -12.53 -6.93 7.85
C ARG A 99 -12.66 -5.70 6.95
N GLY A 100 -11.93 -4.64 7.24
CA GLY A 100 -11.96 -3.41 6.47
C GLY A 100 -13.08 -2.44 6.80
N TRP A 101 -13.05 -1.28 6.14
CA TRP A 101 -14.19 -0.36 6.10
C TRP A 101 -15.37 -0.96 5.34
N HIS A 102 -16.59 -0.62 5.75
CA HIS A 102 -17.77 -0.88 4.93
C HIS A 102 -17.81 0.02 3.68
N ALA A 103 -17.52 1.31 3.88
CA ALA A 103 -17.30 2.32 2.86
C ALA A 103 -16.16 3.21 3.32
N VAL A 104 -15.33 3.69 2.40
CA VAL A 104 -14.18 4.54 2.73
C VAL A 104 -14.67 5.88 3.33
N PRO A 105 -14.18 6.29 4.51
CA PRO A 105 -14.53 7.59 5.09
C PRO A 105 -14.06 8.74 4.19
N GLN A 106 -15.01 9.60 3.81
CA GLN A 106 -14.72 10.76 2.96
C GLN A 106 -14.68 12.08 3.73
N ASP A 107 -15.37 12.17 4.86
CA ASP A 107 -15.35 13.36 5.73
C ASP A 107 -13.97 13.48 6.42
N PRO A 108 -13.21 14.57 6.21
CA PRO A 108 -11.93 14.76 6.92
C PRO A 108 -12.10 14.84 8.45
N ALA A 109 -13.30 15.17 8.94
CA ALA A 109 -13.64 15.24 10.35
C ALA A 109 -14.34 13.98 10.89
N ASP A 110 -14.30 12.86 10.15
CA ASP A 110 -14.85 11.58 10.59
C ASP A 110 -14.36 11.21 12.01
N GLY A 111 -15.27 10.78 12.88
CA GLY A 111 -14.96 10.55 14.29
C GLY A 111 -14.04 9.36 14.56
N GLU A 112 -14.06 8.35 13.69
CA GLU A 112 -13.24 7.13 13.81
C GLU A 112 -11.98 7.20 12.94
N ASP A 113 -12.05 7.93 11.82
CA ASP A 113 -11.00 8.00 10.81
C ASP A 113 -10.67 9.44 10.38
N ALA A 114 -10.58 10.34 11.36
CA ALA A 114 -10.19 11.73 11.15
C ALA A 114 -8.86 11.85 10.38
N VAL A 115 -8.81 12.78 9.44
CA VAL A 115 -7.60 13.09 8.68
C VAL A 115 -6.61 13.88 9.55
N PRO A 116 -5.34 13.46 9.67
CA PRO A 116 -4.34 14.19 10.45
C PRO A 116 -4.02 15.54 9.79
N ALA A 117 -3.74 16.56 10.58
CA ALA A 117 -3.27 17.85 10.06
C ALA A 117 -1.87 17.72 9.43
N ASP A 118 -1.49 18.66 8.57
CA ASP A 118 -0.09 18.81 8.16
C ASP A 118 0.75 19.36 9.32
N LEU A 119 2.00 18.91 9.41
CA LEU A 119 2.93 19.44 10.40
C LEU A 119 3.39 20.85 9.99
N PRO A 120 3.65 21.75 10.96
CA PRO A 120 4.26 23.03 10.66
C PRO A 120 5.57 22.87 9.88
N GLY A 121 5.62 23.42 8.66
CA GLY A 121 6.79 23.37 7.78
C GLY A 121 6.76 22.27 6.71
N ASP A 122 5.82 21.33 6.79
CA ASP A 122 5.58 20.38 5.69
C ASP A 122 4.87 21.08 4.52
N PRO A 123 5.14 20.68 3.27
CA PRO A 123 4.35 21.15 2.14
C PRO A 123 2.89 20.71 2.31
N PRO A 124 1.90 21.55 1.93
CA PRO A 124 0.50 21.17 2.01
C PRO A 124 0.23 19.87 1.26
N ASN A 125 -0.42 18.90 1.92
CA ASN A 125 -0.81 17.66 1.29
C ASN A 125 -2.25 17.78 0.75
N PRO A 126 -2.46 17.85 -0.57
CA PRO A 126 -3.79 18.02 -1.14
C PRO A 126 -4.74 16.87 -0.81
N ALA A 127 -4.22 15.67 -0.52
CA ALA A 127 -5.05 14.52 -0.14
C ALA A 127 -5.69 14.67 1.25
N LYS A 128 -5.19 15.57 2.11
CA LYS A 128 -5.73 15.80 3.46
C LYS A 128 -6.90 16.80 3.51
N GLY A 129 -7.12 17.55 2.44
CA GLY A 129 -8.21 18.52 2.36
C GLY A 129 -9.58 17.87 2.13
N VAL A 130 -10.45 18.62 1.45
CA VAL A 130 -11.71 18.08 0.91
C VAL A 130 -11.41 16.84 0.08
N PHE A 131 -12.23 15.80 0.23
CA PHE A 131 -12.04 14.56 -0.50
C PHE A 131 -12.09 14.82 -2.01
N ASN A 132 -11.08 14.34 -2.74
CA ASN A 132 -10.97 14.56 -4.18
C ASN A 132 -12.14 13.92 -4.93
N ALA A 133 -12.77 14.67 -5.83
CA ALA A 133 -13.98 14.23 -6.55
C ALA A 133 -13.72 13.05 -7.51
N ASP A 134 -12.56 13.02 -8.18
CA ASP A 134 -12.20 11.90 -9.06
C ASP A 134 -11.95 10.62 -8.26
N MET A 135 -11.32 10.74 -7.09
CA MET A 135 -11.18 9.62 -6.15
C MET A 135 -12.54 9.15 -5.65
N ALA A 136 -13.46 10.05 -5.31
CA ALA A 136 -14.82 9.67 -4.90
C ALA A 136 -15.56 8.93 -6.02
N ALA A 137 -15.42 9.37 -7.28
CA ALA A 137 -15.97 8.69 -8.44
C ALA A 137 -15.32 7.31 -8.67
N GLY A 138 -13.99 7.21 -8.49
CA GLY A 138 -13.27 5.95 -8.58
C GLY A 138 -13.69 4.95 -7.50
N LEU A 139 -13.89 5.41 -6.27
CA LEU A 139 -14.49 4.61 -5.20
C LEU A 139 -15.89 4.15 -5.60
N ALA A 140 -16.77 5.05 -6.05
CA ALA A 140 -18.12 4.68 -6.47
C ALA A 140 -18.11 3.61 -7.59
N LYS A 141 -17.15 3.67 -8.52
CA LYS A 141 -16.95 2.64 -9.55
C LYS A 141 -16.54 1.29 -8.96
N LEU A 142 -15.58 1.27 -8.02
CA LEU A 142 -15.16 0.06 -7.30
C LEU A 142 -16.26 -0.54 -6.43
N GLU A 143 -17.17 0.31 -5.95
CA GLU A 143 -18.30 -0.08 -5.12
C GLU A 143 -19.57 -0.44 -5.90
N SER A 144 -19.61 -0.20 -7.22
CA SER A 144 -20.74 -0.52 -8.10
C SER A 144 -20.99 -2.02 -8.27
N HIS A 145 -22.19 -2.42 -8.70
CA HIS A 145 -22.58 -3.82 -8.93
C HIS A 145 -23.28 -4.02 -10.29
N PRO A 146 -22.70 -4.80 -11.23
CA PRO A 146 -21.35 -5.37 -11.18
C PRO A 146 -20.27 -4.32 -11.53
N PRO A 147 -19.11 -4.33 -10.85
CA PRO A 147 -17.98 -3.53 -11.28
C PRO A 147 -17.39 -4.13 -12.56
N ALA A 148 -17.23 -3.31 -13.60
CA ALA A 148 -16.74 -3.77 -14.90
C ALA A 148 -15.22 -3.58 -15.03
N PHE A 149 -14.49 -4.68 -14.91
CA PHE A 149 -13.05 -4.78 -15.17
C PHE A 149 -12.75 -6.09 -15.91
N ASP A 150 -11.73 -6.08 -16.77
CA ASP A 150 -11.40 -7.23 -17.63
C ASP A 150 -10.76 -8.43 -16.88
N GLY A 151 -10.49 -8.27 -15.58
CA GLY A 151 -9.89 -9.30 -14.73
C GLY A 151 -9.32 -8.72 -13.44
N ASP A 152 -8.67 -9.58 -12.65
CA ASP A 152 -8.02 -9.18 -11.39
C ASP A 152 -6.97 -8.08 -11.62
N ASP A 153 -6.17 -8.18 -12.69
CA ASP A 153 -5.15 -7.18 -13.02
C ASP A 153 -5.75 -5.80 -13.28
N GLY A 154 -6.80 -5.73 -14.10
CA GLY A 154 -7.48 -4.48 -14.42
C GLY A 154 -8.11 -3.82 -13.20
N PHE A 155 -8.73 -4.63 -12.32
CA PHE A 155 -9.26 -4.15 -11.04
C PHE A 155 -8.12 -3.62 -10.15
N GLY A 156 -7.06 -4.40 -9.98
CA GLY A 156 -5.92 -4.06 -9.14
C GLY A 156 -5.21 -2.80 -9.62
N LEU A 157 -4.91 -2.69 -10.92
CA LEU A 157 -4.28 -1.52 -11.51
C LEU A 157 -5.13 -0.26 -11.42
N PHE A 158 -6.46 -0.38 -11.58
CA PHE A 158 -7.36 0.77 -11.40
C PHE A 158 -7.29 1.29 -9.96
N LEU A 159 -7.35 0.39 -8.99
CA LEU A 159 -7.37 0.73 -7.57
C LEU A 159 -6.01 1.20 -7.04
N GLN A 160 -4.93 0.48 -7.35
CA GLN A 160 -3.62 0.63 -6.70
C GLN A 160 -2.97 1.98 -7.01
N THR A 161 -2.86 2.32 -8.29
CA THR A 161 -1.95 3.38 -8.74
C THR A 161 -2.40 4.05 -10.03
N ARG A 162 -2.00 5.31 -10.21
CA ARG A 162 -2.09 6.01 -11.49
C ARG A 162 -0.95 5.67 -12.44
N MET A 163 0.14 5.06 -11.97
CA MET A 163 1.31 4.79 -12.82
C MET A 163 0.95 3.82 -13.95
N ARG A 164 1.40 4.14 -15.15
CA ARG A 164 1.26 3.34 -16.37
C ARG A 164 2.57 3.47 -17.17
N PRO A 165 3.68 2.95 -16.62
CA PRO A 165 4.99 3.07 -17.25
C PRO A 165 4.95 2.51 -18.68
N VAL A 166 5.66 3.17 -19.59
CA VAL A 166 5.84 2.75 -20.98
C VAL A 166 7.33 2.69 -21.31
N PRO A 167 7.75 1.96 -22.37
CA PRO A 167 9.16 1.92 -22.76
C PRO A 167 9.75 3.32 -22.90
N GLY A 168 10.83 3.60 -22.15
CA GLY A 168 11.50 4.91 -22.14
C GLY A 168 10.85 5.98 -21.26
N ASN A 169 9.69 5.74 -20.66
CA ASN A 169 9.05 6.65 -19.71
C ASN A 169 8.45 5.90 -18.50
N PRO A 170 9.27 5.63 -17.47
CA PRO A 170 8.80 5.01 -16.23
C PRO A 170 7.82 5.87 -15.43
N LEU A 171 7.74 7.17 -15.70
CA LEU A 171 6.88 8.13 -15.01
C LEU A 171 5.55 8.35 -15.72
N ALA A 172 5.26 7.59 -16.78
CA ALA A 172 3.97 7.67 -17.45
C ALA A 172 2.82 7.30 -16.50
N VAL A 173 1.69 8.00 -16.63
CA VAL A 173 0.51 7.85 -15.77
C VAL A 173 -0.75 7.70 -16.61
N SER A 174 -1.77 7.09 -16.02
CA SER A 174 -3.12 6.99 -16.58
C SER A 174 -3.74 8.38 -16.75
N ALA A 175 -4.38 8.58 -17.91
CA ALA A 175 -5.24 9.74 -18.16
C ALA A 175 -6.57 9.66 -17.37
N ASP A 176 -6.97 8.47 -16.92
CA ASP A 176 -8.12 8.29 -16.04
C ASP A 176 -7.76 8.76 -14.62
N LEU A 177 -8.30 9.93 -14.25
CA LEU A 177 -8.09 10.56 -12.95
C LEU A 177 -8.74 9.77 -11.80
N GLN A 178 -9.61 8.80 -12.08
CA GLN A 178 -10.27 7.97 -11.06
C GLN A 178 -9.39 6.81 -10.55
N THR A 179 -8.22 6.60 -11.17
CA THR A 179 -7.28 5.54 -10.79
C THR A 179 -6.41 5.93 -9.59
N GLY A 180 -5.91 4.94 -8.85
CA GLY A 180 -4.94 5.18 -7.78
C GLY A 180 -5.51 5.56 -6.42
N ALA A 181 -6.76 5.17 -6.14
CA ALA A 181 -7.40 5.39 -4.85
C ALA A 181 -6.58 4.81 -3.67
N HIS A 182 -5.91 3.68 -3.83
CA HIS A 182 -5.03 3.13 -2.78
C HIS A 182 -3.93 4.12 -2.36
N ASN A 183 -3.11 4.60 -3.31
CA ASN A 183 -2.03 5.53 -3.00
C ASN A 183 -2.57 6.87 -2.45
N TYR A 184 -3.70 7.34 -2.99
CA TYR A 184 -4.40 8.51 -2.48
C TYR A 184 -4.82 8.35 -1.01
N LEU A 185 -5.40 7.20 -0.66
CA LEU A 185 -5.87 6.93 0.70
C LEU A 185 -4.71 6.76 1.69
N HIS A 186 -3.61 6.10 1.31
CA HIS A 186 -2.38 6.14 2.10
C HIS A 186 -1.94 7.59 2.34
N ASN A 187 -1.84 8.38 1.26
CA ASN A 187 -1.39 9.77 1.37
C ASN A 187 -2.33 10.64 2.22
N ARG A 188 -3.65 10.42 2.13
CA ARG A 188 -4.69 11.16 2.88
C ARG A 188 -4.52 11.02 4.39
N TRP A 189 -4.17 9.84 4.89
CA TRP A 189 -4.01 9.62 6.32
C TRP A 189 -2.55 9.55 6.78
N SER A 190 -1.59 9.91 5.92
CA SER A 190 -0.19 10.01 6.31
C SER A 190 0.02 11.07 7.39
N ASP A 191 0.61 10.67 8.50
CA ASP A 191 1.04 11.54 9.58
C ASP A 191 2.53 11.38 9.83
N ASN A 192 3.29 12.41 9.48
CA ASN A 192 4.75 12.43 9.60
C ASN A 192 5.24 12.46 11.06
N ALA A 193 4.36 12.79 12.02
CA ALA A 193 4.67 12.68 13.45
C ALA A 193 4.35 11.30 14.03
N SER A 194 3.65 10.44 13.27
CA SER A 194 3.28 9.11 13.73
C SER A 194 4.42 8.10 13.56
N PRO A 195 4.76 7.31 14.60
CA PRO A 195 5.75 6.23 14.48
C PRO A 195 5.25 5.04 13.64
N ILE A 196 3.96 5.02 13.30
CA ILE A 196 3.28 4.02 12.47
C ILE A 196 2.56 4.71 11.30
N ASN A 197 3.22 5.73 10.73
CA ASN A 197 2.73 6.51 9.61
C ASN A 197 2.26 5.59 8.47
N ILE A 198 0.98 5.71 8.09
CA ILE A 198 0.40 4.87 7.03
C ILE A 198 1.08 5.09 5.66
N GLY A 199 1.76 6.23 5.47
CA GLY A 199 2.52 6.55 4.27
C GLY A 199 3.89 5.87 4.14
N ASP A 200 4.40 5.23 5.21
CA ASP A 200 5.68 4.52 5.19
C ASP A 200 5.46 2.99 5.22
N PRO A 201 5.71 2.27 4.11
CA PRO A 201 5.59 0.81 4.02
C PRO A 201 6.35 0.03 5.09
N THR A 202 7.39 0.62 5.69
CA THR A 202 8.18 -0.03 6.75
C THR A 202 7.38 -0.22 8.03
N VAL A 203 6.40 0.66 8.29
CA VAL A 203 5.69 0.73 9.58
C VAL A 203 4.17 0.80 9.46
N ASN A 204 3.63 1.06 8.27
CA ASN A 204 2.18 1.21 8.07
C ASN A 204 1.38 -0.04 8.44
N ILE A 205 1.96 -1.24 8.31
CA ILE A 205 1.35 -2.51 8.73
C ILE A 205 1.05 -2.58 10.23
N PHE A 206 1.60 -1.68 11.05
CA PHE A 206 1.30 -1.61 12.48
C PHE A 206 0.14 -0.66 12.81
N ASN A 207 -0.38 0.07 11.81
CA ASN A 207 -1.49 1.01 11.93
C ASN A 207 -2.81 0.31 11.62
N THR A 208 -3.85 0.45 12.46
CA THR A 208 -5.15 -0.20 12.20
C THR A 208 -5.79 0.30 10.91
N ARG A 209 -5.55 1.56 10.53
CA ARG A 209 -6.11 2.15 9.30
C ARG A 209 -5.55 1.52 8.02
N PHE A 210 -4.31 1.02 8.05
CA PHE A 210 -3.76 0.19 6.97
C PHE A 210 -4.67 -1.02 6.73
N TRP A 211 -5.02 -1.74 7.80
CA TRP A 211 -5.86 -2.94 7.69
C TRP A 211 -7.32 -2.61 7.39
N LYS A 212 -7.84 -1.46 7.84
CA LYS A 212 -9.16 -0.97 7.42
C LYS A 212 -9.22 -0.74 5.90
N LEU A 213 -8.17 -0.11 5.33
CA LEU A 213 -8.05 0.08 3.88
C LEU A 213 -7.93 -1.26 3.16
N HIS A 214 -6.94 -2.09 3.52
CA HIS A 214 -6.67 -3.34 2.80
C HIS A 214 -7.77 -4.39 2.95
N GLY A 215 -8.48 -4.42 4.08
CA GLY A 215 -9.69 -5.24 4.24
C GLY A 215 -10.83 -4.79 3.33
N TRP A 216 -11.02 -3.47 3.16
CA TRP A 216 -12.01 -2.95 2.20
C TRP A 216 -11.61 -3.32 0.78
N ILE A 217 -10.34 -3.17 0.41
CA ILE A 217 -9.81 -3.59 -0.90
C ILE A 217 -10.09 -5.09 -1.14
N ASP A 218 -9.74 -5.93 -0.17
CA ASP A 218 -9.91 -7.37 -0.26
C ASP A 218 -11.38 -7.77 -0.47
N PHE A 219 -12.28 -7.14 0.29
CA PHE A 219 -13.72 -7.35 0.16
C PHE A 219 -14.26 -6.87 -1.20
N ARG A 220 -13.83 -5.72 -1.69
CA ARG A 220 -14.24 -5.21 -3.02
C ARG A 220 -13.75 -6.12 -4.14
N TRP A 221 -12.50 -6.61 -4.04
CA TRP A 221 -11.96 -7.57 -4.99
C TRP A 221 -12.74 -8.89 -4.98
N TRP A 222 -13.06 -9.42 -3.78
CA TRP A 222 -13.92 -10.60 -3.66
C TRP A 222 -15.29 -10.39 -4.33
N ARG A 223 -15.95 -9.25 -4.10
CA ARG A 223 -17.24 -8.93 -4.74
C ARG A 223 -17.12 -8.85 -6.26
N PHE A 224 -16.07 -8.22 -6.77
CA PHE A 224 -15.78 -8.17 -8.21
C PHE A 224 -15.66 -9.60 -8.78
N ARG A 225 -14.80 -10.43 -8.19
CA ARG A 225 -14.58 -11.81 -8.66
C ARG A 225 -15.87 -12.61 -8.69
N ARG A 226 -16.69 -12.53 -7.63
CA ARG A 226 -18.01 -13.18 -7.56
C ARG A 226 -18.96 -12.69 -8.65
N ALA A 227 -19.01 -11.39 -8.90
CA ALA A 227 -19.89 -10.81 -9.93
C ALA A 227 -19.43 -11.18 -11.36
N SER A 228 -18.13 -11.31 -11.57
CA SER A 228 -17.50 -11.67 -12.84
C SER A 228 -17.42 -13.19 -13.08
N GLY A 229 -17.94 -14.01 -12.17
CA GLY A 229 -17.89 -15.47 -12.27
C GLY A 229 -16.46 -16.05 -12.20
N LEU A 230 -15.50 -15.30 -11.62
CA LEU A 230 -14.14 -15.76 -11.44
C LEU A 230 -14.07 -16.76 -10.30
N ASP A 231 -13.46 -17.91 -10.56
CA ASP A 231 -13.39 -19.02 -9.62
C ASP A 231 -12.16 -18.92 -8.72
N ASP A 232 -12.40 -18.84 -7.40
CA ASP A 232 -11.33 -18.86 -6.40
C ASP A 232 -10.76 -20.27 -6.24
N ALA A 233 -11.46 -21.33 -6.64
CA ALA A 233 -10.93 -22.69 -6.65
C ALA A 233 -10.01 -22.98 -7.86
N ALA A 234 -9.94 -22.06 -8.83
CA ALA A 234 -9.07 -22.22 -9.98
C ALA A 234 -7.61 -22.37 -9.54
N ALA A 235 -6.90 -23.34 -10.13
CA ALA A 235 -5.52 -23.64 -9.78
C ALA A 235 -4.58 -22.43 -9.92
N ALA A 236 -4.80 -21.60 -10.94
CA ALA A 236 -4.01 -20.37 -11.14
C ALA A 236 -4.13 -19.40 -9.96
N TYR A 237 -5.37 -19.19 -9.47
CA TYR A 237 -5.65 -18.35 -8.30
C TYR A 237 -4.99 -18.94 -7.04
N GLN A 238 -5.23 -20.22 -6.78
CA GLN A 238 -4.71 -20.89 -5.57
C GLN A 238 -3.18 -20.93 -5.55
N ASN A 239 -2.54 -21.20 -6.69
CA ASN A 239 -1.09 -21.21 -6.80
C ASN A 239 -0.48 -19.82 -6.56
N LYS A 240 -1.09 -18.76 -7.10
CA LYS A 240 -0.61 -17.38 -6.90
C LYS A 240 -0.79 -16.95 -5.44
N LEU A 241 -1.93 -17.24 -4.82
CA LEU A 241 -2.14 -16.97 -3.39
C LEU A 241 -1.17 -17.76 -2.51
N ALA A 242 -0.93 -19.04 -2.81
CA ALA A 242 0.01 -19.87 -2.07
C ALA A 242 1.45 -19.37 -2.20
N PHE A 243 1.85 -18.88 -3.37
CA PHE A 243 3.13 -18.22 -3.59
C PHE A 243 3.30 -17.02 -2.66
N TYR A 244 2.32 -16.10 -2.62
CA TYR A 244 2.39 -14.93 -1.74
C TYR A 244 2.29 -15.26 -0.25
N LYS A 245 1.48 -16.26 0.13
CA LYS A 245 1.47 -16.77 1.51
C LYS A 245 2.83 -17.33 1.91
N THR A 246 3.51 -18.04 1.01
CA THR A 246 4.85 -18.57 1.26
C THR A 246 5.87 -17.44 1.37
N MET A 247 5.83 -16.48 0.45
CA MET A 247 6.72 -15.31 0.43
C MET A 247 6.60 -14.49 1.73
N MET A 248 5.38 -14.20 2.18
CA MET A 248 5.12 -13.44 3.41
C MET A 248 5.26 -14.30 4.68
N GLY A 249 5.06 -15.62 4.61
CA GLY A 249 5.02 -16.49 5.79
C GLY A 249 6.39 -16.93 6.34
N GLN A 250 7.49 -16.69 5.61
CA GLN A 250 8.82 -17.14 6.00
C GLN A 250 9.39 -16.38 7.21
N ASP A 251 10.02 -17.10 8.14
CA ASP A 251 10.61 -16.55 9.38
C ASP A 251 12.01 -15.92 9.19
N HIS A 252 12.52 -15.81 7.95
CA HIS A 252 13.95 -15.56 7.71
C HIS A 252 14.22 -14.43 6.72
N HIS A 253 14.15 -13.20 7.20
CA HIS A 253 14.92 -12.09 6.61
C HIS A 253 15.73 -11.38 7.71
N HIS A 254 17.03 -11.23 7.48
CA HIS A 254 18.11 -11.00 8.45
C HIS A 254 18.14 -9.64 9.19
N HIS A 255 17.01 -9.00 9.49
CA HIS A 255 16.99 -7.69 10.15
C HIS A 255 16.11 -7.68 11.40
N HIS A 256 16.75 -7.69 12.57
CA HIS A 256 16.08 -7.56 13.87
C HIS A 256 15.47 -6.17 14.07
N PHE A 257 14.19 -6.14 14.45
CA PHE A 257 13.33 -4.97 14.64
C PHE A 257 13.88 -3.92 15.64
N GLU A 258 14.65 -4.32 16.66
CA GLU A 258 15.31 -3.37 17.57
C GLU A 258 16.30 -2.43 16.86
N ALA A 259 16.91 -2.87 15.76
CA ALA A 259 17.78 -2.01 14.95
C ALA A 259 16.96 -0.99 14.15
N VAL A 260 15.77 -1.37 13.66
CA VAL A 260 14.88 -0.49 12.88
C VAL A 260 14.34 0.65 13.73
N MET A 261 13.92 0.37 14.97
CA MET A 261 13.43 1.41 15.90
C MET A 261 14.54 2.34 16.41
N LYS A 262 15.77 1.82 16.63
CA LYS A 262 16.93 2.66 17.02
C LYS A 262 17.43 3.55 15.87
N ILE A 263 17.30 3.11 14.62
CA ILE A 263 17.61 3.93 13.42
C ILE A 263 16.53 5.00 13.16
N ASN A 264 15.29 4.79 13.62
CA ASN A 264 14.18 5.73 13.42
C ASN A 264 14.16 6.95 14.36
N ALA A 265 15.15 7.12 15.23
CA ALA A 265 15.22 8.28 16.13
C ALA A 265 15.36 9.64 15.40
N LYS A 266 15.59 9.64 14.07
CA LYS A 266 15.49 10.82 13.19
C LYS A 266 15.61 10.43 11.71
N LYS A 267 14.79 9.51 11.20
CA LYS A 267 14.60 9.49 9.74
C LYS A 267 13.88 10.79 9.37
N PRO A 268 14.31 11.53 8.34
CA PRO A 268 13.60 12.73 7.92
C PRO A 268 12.13 12.37 7.75
N ALA A 269 11.27 13.19 8.34
CA ALA A 269 9.84 12.97 8.55
C ALA A 269 9.02 12.90 7.25
N THR A 270 9.58 12.42 6.13
CA THR A 270 9.07 12.65 4.78
C THR A 270 9.00 11.39 3.91
N ARG A 271 9.18 10.18 4.46
CA ARG A 271 9.08 8.95 3.65
C ARG A 271 7.63 8.52 3.42
N ASN A 272 6.75 9.48 3.11
CA ASN A 272 5.49 9.16 2.48
C ASN A 272 5.77 8.82 1.00
N VAL A 273 5.96 7.53 0.71
CA VAL A 273 6.32 7.08 -0.64
C VAL A 273 5.19 7.27 -1.65
N PHE A 274 3.97 7.52 -1.17
CA PHE A 274 2.76 7.72 -1.98
C PHE A 274 2.45 9.18 -2.27
N GLN A 275 3.19 10.12 -1.68
CA GLN A 275 2.95 11.56 -1.83
C GLN A 275 3.00 12.05 -3.28
N PHE A 276 3.66 11.29 -4.16
CA PHE A 276 3.85 11.67 -5.55
C PHE A 276 2.86 11.02 -6.53
N ASP A 277 1.89 10.28 -6.01
CA ASP A 277 0.92 9.53 -6.82
C ASP A 277 -0.49 10.15 -6.75
N GLY A 278 -0.62 11.26 -6.03
CA GLY A 278 -1.86 12.01 -5.93
C GLY A 278 -2.32 12.63 -7.26
N PRO A 279 -3.61 12.97 -7.37
CA PRO A 279 -4.14 13.74 -8.48
C PRO A 279 -3.50 15.13 -8.60
#